data_AF-A0A3D4NUA6-F1
#
_entry.id   AF-A0A3D4NUA6-F1
#
_cell.length_a   1.000
_cell.length_b   1.000
_cell.length_c   1.000
_cell.angle_alpha   90.00
_cell.angle_beta   90.00
_cell.angle_gamma   90.00
#
_symmetry.space_group_name_H-M   'P 1'
#
loop_
_entity.id
_entity.type
_entity.pdbx_description
1 polymer ?
#
loop_
_entity_poly.entity_id
_entity_poly.type
_entity_poly.pdbx_seq_one_letter_code
_entity_poly.pdbx_strand_id
1 'polypeptide(L)'
;PESRYLSAEQWQGRSLFEQGLHWLNKTVLGRFALGAPLALLALAREELQRLQAVERQAWLMWLSHGALTLLMLAFIARYSVLPVWHYLLLISVPALSIAMIRSYYEHRPHVAPEQRTVINEAAWPWRWLFLNLNLHLVHHDLPGLPWYDLPRAYHARREQWLARSGGFL
;
A
#
# COMPACT_ATOMS: atom_id res chain seq x y z
N PRO A 1 4.18 9.92 -1.37
CA PRO A 1 3.08 10.39 -0.51
C PRO A 1 2.35 9.20 0.15
N GLU A 2 2.89 8.64 1.22
CA GLU A 2 2.27 7.50 1.92
C GLU A 2 1.16 7.92 2.90
N SER A 3 1.07 9.21 3.20
CA SER A 3 0.13 9.76 4.16
C SER A 3 -1.18 10.19 3.49
N ARG A 4 -2.25 9.42 3.74
CA ARG A 4 -3.64 9.75 3.36
C ARG A 4 -4.30 10.72 4.35
N TYR A 5 -3.54 11.67 4.89
CA TYR A 5 -4.08 12.64 5.85
C TYR A 5 -4.95 13.65 5.12
N LEU A 6 -6.08 13.96 5.74
CA LEU A 6 -6.96 15.03 5.34
C LEU A 6 -6.83 16.12 6.40
N SER A 7 -6.60 17.36 5.99
CA SER A 7 -6.73 18.50 6.89
C SER A 7 -8.20 18.66 7.31
N ALA A 8 -8.45 19.39 8.41
CA ALA A 8 -9.81 19.69 8.84
C ALA A 8 -10.62 20.40 7.73
N GLU A 9 -9.98 21.33 7.02
CA GLU A 9 -10.57 22.05 5.89
C GLU A 9 -10.93 21.09 4.74
N GLN A 10 -10.02 20.19 4.36
CA GLN A 10 -10.27 19.18 3.32
C GLN A 10 -11.38 18.21 3.73
N TRP A 11 -11.52 17.91 5.02
CA TRP A 11 -12.60 17.06 5.53
C TRP A 11 -13.95 17.78 5.45
N GLN A 12 -14.02 19.03 5.91
CA GLN A 12 -15.24 19.84 5.91
C GLN A 12 -15.73 20.14 4.49
N GLY A 13 -14.81 20.29 3.52
CA GLY A 13 -15.15 20.50 2.11
C GLY A 13 -15.65 19.26 1.36
N ARG A 14 -15.64 18.07 1.98
CA ARG A 14 -16.09 16.82 1.34
C ARG A 14 -17.56 16.54 1.57
N SER A 15 -18.19 15.92 0.58
CA SER A 15 -19.57 15.44 0.69
C SER A 15 -19.71 14.37 1.78
N LEU A 16 -20.93 14.20 2.31
CA LEU A 16 -21.22 13.15 3.30
C LEU A 16 -20.89 11.74 2.78
N PHE A 17 -21.05 11.52 1.47
CA PHE A 17 -20.69 10.26 0.82
C PHE A 17 -19.17 10.01 0.88
N GLU A 18 -18.35 11.00 0.52
CA GLU A 18 -16.89 10.87 0.58
C GLU A 18 -16.39 10.70 2.01
N GLN A 19 -16.97 11.43 2.97
CA GLN A 19 -16.67 11.25 4.38
C GLN A 19 -17.00 9.83 4.84
N GLY A 20 -18.17 9.29 4.45
CA GLY A 20 -18.56 7.91 4.72
C GLY A 20 -17.60 6.89 4.10
N LEU A 21 -17.13 7.13 2.88
CA LEU A 21 -16.17 6.27 2.19
C LEU A 21 -14.81 6.24 2.92
N HIS A 22 -14.33 7.40 3.40
CA HIS A 22 -13.11 7.48 4.20
C HIS A 22 -13.26 6.81 5.56
N TRP A 23 -14.42 6.95 6.21
CA TRP A 23 -14.74 6.24 7.44
C TRP A 23 -14.74 4.73 7.24
N LEU A 24 -15.40 4.23 6.20
CA LEU A 24 -15.44 2.81 5.89
C LEU A 24 -14.02 2.28 5.58
N ASN A 25 -13.21 3.05 4.85
CA ASN A 25 -11.80 2.73 4.57
C ASN A 25 -10.88 2.73 5.82
N LYS A 26 -11.36 3.26 6.96
CA LYS A 26 -10.71 3.12 8.28
C LYS A 26 -11.12 1.84 9.02
N THR A 27 -11.97 1.00 8.46
CA THR A 27 -12.22 -0.36 8.97
C THR A 27 -11.40 -1.38 8.18
N VAL A 28 -11.04 -2.53 8.77
CA VAL A 28 -10.30 -3.58 8.06
C VAL A 28 -11.08 -4.08 6.83
N LEU A 29 -12.37 -4.37 7.01
CA LEU A 29 -13.23 -4.87 5.93
C LEU A 29 -13.42 -3.82 4.84
N GLY A 30 -13.65 -2.56 5.22
CA GLY A 30 -13.77 -1.48 4.25
C GLY A 30 -12.46 -1.20 3.53
N ARG A 31 -11.31 -1.30 4.21
CA ARG A 31 -9.98 -1.19 3.58
C ARG A 31 -9.73 -2.33 2.59
N PHE A 32 -10.15 -3.54 2.91
CA PHE A 32 -10.06 -4.69 2.01
C PHE A 32 -10.94 -4.52 0.76
N ALA A 33 -12.19 -4.08 0.93
CA ALA A 33 -13.13 -3.93 -0.19
C ALA A 33 -12.88 -2.67 -1.03
N LEU A 34 -12.59 -1.54 -0.39
CA LEU A 34 -12.54 -0.22 -1.04
C LEU A 34 -11.13 0.31 -1.23
N GLY A 35 -10.15 -0.22 -0.51
CA GLY A 35 -8.78 0.28 -0.56
C GLY A 35 -8.18 0.18 -1.96
N ALA A 36 -8.38 -0.95 -2.63
CA ALA A 36 -7.89 -1.21 -3.98
C ALA A 36 -8.54 -0.26 -5.01
N PRO A 37 -9.89 -0.20 -5.11
CA PRO A 37 -10.56 0.77 -6.00
C PRO A 37 -10.14 2.22 -5.75
N LEU A 38 -10.05 2.65 -4.49
CA LEU A 38 -9.64 4.02 -4.15
C LEU A 38 -8.19 4.32 -4.58
N ALA A 39 -7.27 3.38 -4.35
CA ALA A 39 -5.88 3.54 -4.75
C ALA A 39 -5.73 3.58 -6.28
N LEU A 40 -6.44 2.71 -7.01
CA LEU A 40 -6.43 2.69 -8.47
C LEU A 40 -7.03 3.96 -9.06
N LEU A 41 -8.12 4.49 -8.49
CA LEU A 41 -8.71 5.75 -8.93
C LEU A 41 -7.77 6.95 -8.70
N ALA A 42 -7.07 6.98 -7.56
CA ALA A 42 -6.07 8.00 -7.28
C ALA A 42 -4.91 7.93 -8.28
N LEU A 43 -4.36 6.73 -8.49
CA LEU A 43 -3.29 6.46 -9.46
C LEU A 43 -3.72 6.86 -10.88
N ALA A 44 -4.92 6.45 -11.31
CA ALA A 44 -5.41 6.73 -12.66
C ALA A 44 -5.55 8.24 -12.92
N ARG A 45 -5.99 9.02 -11.91
CA ARG A 45 -6.08 10.48 -12.03
C ARG A 45 -4.71 11.13 -12.16
N GLU A 46 -3.78 10.77 -11.29
CA GLU A 46 -2.40 11.30 -11.30
C GLU A 46 -1.70 10.96 -12.61
N GLU A 47 -1.76 9.71 -13.04
CA GLU A 47 -1.10 9.25 -14.26
C GLU A 47 -1.76 9.81 -15.53
N LEU A 48 -3.08 9.99 -15.55
CA LEU A 48 -3.75 10.66 -16.66
C LEU A 48 -3.26 12.10 -16.82
N GLN A 49 -3.12 12.85 -15.71
CA GLN A 49 -2.59 14.22 -15.75
C GLN A 49 -1.17 14.25 -16.32
N ARG A 50 -0.30 13.32 -15.89
CA ARG A 50 1.08 13.21 -16.39
C ARG A 50 1.15 12.86 -17.87
N LEU A 51 0.30 11.94 -18.34
CA LEU A 51 0.21 11.58 -19.76
C LEU A 51 -0.33 12.73 -20.61
N GLN A 52 -1.33 13.47 -20.12
CA GLN A 52 -1.87 14.68 -20.76
C GLN A 52 -0.83 15.80 -20.84
N ALA A 53 0.04 15.93 -19.82
CA ALA A 53 1.20 16.82 -19.81
C ALA A 53 2.34 16.34 -20.74
N VAL A 54 2.17 15.22 -21.44
CA VAL A 54 3.14 14.62 -22.36
C VAL A 54 4.48 14.34 -21.66
N GLU A 55 4.42 13.94 -20.39
CA GLU A 55 5.62 13.53 -19.68
C GLU A 55 6.19 12.26 -20.29
N ARG A 56 7.38 12.36 -20.90
CA ARG A 56 8.05 11.24 -21.56
C ARG A 56 8.23 10.04 -20.62
N GLN A 57 8.53 10.29 -19.35
CA GLN A 57 8.68 9.23 -18.35
C GLN A 57 7.38 8.46 -18.12
N ALA A 58 6.24 9.15 -18.02
CA ALA A 58 4.93 8.51 -17.84
C ALA A 58 4.58 7.64 -19.05
N TRP A 59 4.80 8.15 -20.26
CA TRP A 59 4.60 7.38 -21.50
C TRP A 59 5.48 6.14 -21.58
N LEU A 60 6.78 6.26 -21.30
CA LEU A 60 7.69 5.11 -21.31
C LEU A 60 7.28 4.05 -20.27
N MET A 61 6.89 4.48 -19.07
CA MET A 61 6.42 3.58 -18.03
C MET A 61 5.14 2.86 -18.44
N TRP A 62 4.12 3.56 -18.93
CA TRP A 62 2.85 2.94 -19.32
C TRP A 62 2.94 2.08 -20.57
N LEU A 63 3.76 2.45 -21.56
CA LEU A 63 3.98 1.62 -22.74
C LEU A 63 4.70 0.33 -22.37
N SER A 64 5.76 0.40 -21.56
CA SER A 64 6.47 -0.79 -21.10
C SER A 64 5.58 -1.68 -20.21
N HIS A 65 4.87 -1.08 -19.24
CA HIS A 65 3.92 -1.78 -18.40
C HIS A 65 2.79 -2.45 -19.20
N GLY A 66 2.22 -1.72 -20.16
CA GLY A 66 1.16 -2.22 -21.05
C GLY A 66 1.63 -3.38 -21.90
N ALA A 67 2.82 -3.28 -22.51
CA ALA A 67 3.40 -4.36 -23.31
C ALA A 67 3.64 -5.64 -22.49
N LEU A 68 4.25 -5.51 -21.30
CA LEU A 68 4.50 -6.64 -20.41
C LEU A 68 3.20 -7.25 -19.88
N THR A 69 2.22 -6.42 -19.53
CA THR A 69 0.90 -6.88 -19.08
C THR A 69 0.19 -7.64 -20.19
N LEU A 70 0.17 -7.12 -21.42
CA LEU A 70 -0.43 -7.81 -22.57
C LEU A 70 0.26 -9.15 -22.85
N LEU A 71 1.60 -9.20 -22.79
CA LEU A 71 2.36 -10.44 -22.97
C LEU A 71 2.00 -11.47 -21.89
N MET A 72 1.93 -11.05 -20.62
CA MET A 72 1.53 -11.89 -19.50
C MET A 72 0.08 -12.41 -19.67
N LEU A 73 -0.87 -11.54 -20.03
CA LEU A 73 -2.26 -11.94 -20.21
C LEU A 73 -2.43 -12.87 -21.42
N ALA A 74 -1.68 -12.65 -22.51
CA ALA A 74 -1.65 -13.55 -23.66
C ALA A 74 -1.06 -14.92 -23.30
N PHE A 75 -0.01 -14.96 -22.48
CA PHE A 75 0.55 -16.20 -21.95
C PHE A 75 -0.49 -16.97 -21.12
N ILE A 76 -1.18 -16.28 -20.20
CA ILE A 76 -2.26 -16.88 -19.40
C ILE A 76 -3.37 -17.40 -20.32
N ALA A 77 -3.82 -16.60 -21.28
CA ALA A 77 -4.87 -17.00 -22.23
C ALA A 77 -4.49 -18.24 -23.04
N ARG A 78 -3.21 -18.41 -23.37
CA ARG A 78 -2.73 -19.49 -24.24
C ARG A 78 -2.42 -20.78 -23.51
N TYR A 79 -1.96 -20.69 -22.26
CA TYR A 79 -1.38 -21.82 -21.52
C TYR A 79 -2.08 -22.14 -20.20
N SER A 80 -2.96 -21.27 -19.71
CA SER A 80 -3.76 -21.52 -18.51
C SER A 80 -5.13 -22.10 -18.86
N VAL A 81 -5.67 -22.91 -17.94
CA VAL A 81 -7.09 -23.32 -17.96
C VAL A 81 -8.01 -22.16 -17.54
N LEU A 82 -7.47 -21.18 -16.79
CA LEU A 82 -8.24 -20.04 -16.30
C LEU A 82 -8.35 -18.94 -17.37
N PRO A 83 -9.58 -18.51 -17.74
CA PRO A 83 -9.77 -17.34 -18.58
C PRO A 83 -9.14 -16.09 -17.95
N VAL A 84 -8.66 -15.18 -18.79
CA VAL A 84 -7.97 -13.94 -18.35
C VAL A 84 -8.79 -13.14 -17.36
N TRP A 85 -10.11 -13.03 -17.58
CA TRP A 85 -10.98 -12.28 -16.67
C TRP A 85 -11.10 -12.92 -15.28
N HIS A 86 -11.03 -14.26 -15.17
CA HIS A 86 -10.99 -14.94 -13.87
C HIS A 86 -9.68 -14.63 -13.15
N TYR A 87 -8.55 -14.62 -13.86
CA TYR A 87 -7.27 -14.25 -13.28
C TYR A 87 -7.32 -12.82 -12.73
N LEU A 88 -7.84 -11.86 -13.49
CA LEU A 88 -7.95 -10.48 -13.06
C LEU A 88 -8.87 -10.33 -11.84
N LEU A 89 -10.07 -10.91 -11.87
CA LEU A 89 -11.06 -10.73 -10.82
C LEU A 89 -10.80 -11.56 -9.56
N LEU A 90 -10.32 -12.80 -9.70
CA LEU A 90 -10.18 -13.73 -8.58
C LEU A 90 -8.77 -13.77 -8.00
N ILE A 91 -7.77 -13.31 -8.75
CA ILE A 91 -6.36 -13.31 -8.30
C ILE A 91 -5.87 -11.87 -8.12
N SER A 92 -5.89 -11.06 -9.18
CA SER A 92 -5.30 -9.71 -9.12
C SER A 92 -6.03 -8.77 -8.15
N VAL A 93 -7.37 -8.73 -8.19
CA VAL A 93 -8.16 -7.87 -7.30
C VAL A 93 -8.00 -8.28 -5.83
N PRO A 94 -8.19 -9.55 -5.43
CA PRO A 94 -7.95 -9.96 -4.04
C PRO A 94 -6.51 -9.74 -3.59
N ALA A 95 -5.51 -9.99 -4.44
CA ALA A 95 -4.11 -9.72 -4.10
C ALA A 95 -3.89 -8.23 -3.79
N LEU A 96 -4.44 -7.33 -4.61
CA LEU A 96 -4.37 -5.89 -4.36
C LEU A 96 -5.12 -5.50 -3.08
N SER A 97 -6.31 -6.03 -2.86
CA SER A 97 -7.10 -5.83 -1.63
C SER A 97 -6.36 -6.28 -0.37
N ILE A 98 -5.66 -7.42 -0.42
CA ILE A 98 -4.81 -7.89 0.68
C ILE A 98 -3.63 -6.94 0.89
N ALA A 99 -2.96 -6.50 -0.18
CA ALA A 99 -1.86 -5.55 -0.08
C ALA A 99 -2.27 -4.22 0.58
N MET A 100 -3.54 -3.80 0.42
CA MET A 100 -4.08 -2.61 1.08
C MET A 100 -4.20 -2.73 2.60
N ILE A 101 -4.26 -3.96 3.14
CA ILE A 101 -4.28 -4.21 4.59
C ILE A 101 -2.93 -3.86 5.21
N ARG A 102 -1.81 -4.05 4.51
CA ARG A 102 -0.47 -3.72 5.05
C ARG A 102 -0.41 -2.31 5.63
N SER A 103 -0.95 -1.36 4.86
CA SER A 103 -0.96 0.06 5.22
C SER A 103 -2.16 0.49 6.07
N TYR A 104 -2.90 -0.48 6.63
CA TYR A 104 -3.99 -0.22 7.55
C TYR A 104 -3.44 0.13 8.93
N TYR A 105 -3.78 1.31 9.45
CA TYR A 105 -3.27 1.84 10.74
C TYR A 105 -1.74 1.88 10.87
N GLU A 106 -1.02 1.76 9.75
CA GLU A 106 0.44 1.82 9.72
C GLU A 106 0.95 3.23 10.05
N HIS A 107 0.11 4.25 9.85
CA HIS A 107 0.49 5.66 9.96
C HIS A 107 -0.45 6.48 10.86
N ARG A 108 0.12 7.31 11.75
CA ARG A 108 -0.57 8.33 12.57
C ARG A 108 -0.03 9.74 12.31
N PRO A 109 -0.86 10.79 12.34
CA PRO A 109 -0.37 12.16 12.25
C PRO A 109 0.58 12.45 13.41
N HIS A 110 1.82 12.83 13.11
CA HIS A 110 2.79 13.22 14.13
C HIS A 110 3.81 14.19 13.54
N VAL A 111 4.36 15.09 14.37
CA VAL A 111 5.38 16.06 13.94
C VAL A 111 6.68 15.35 13.54
N ALA A 112 7.20 14.50 14.43
CA ALA A 112 8.38 13.68 14.21
C ALA A 112 8.08 12.53 13.22
N PRO A 113 8.80 12.43 12.07
CA PRO A 113 8.58 11.39 11.06
C PRO A 113 8.65 9.96 11.58
N GLU A 114 9.62 9.68 12.45
CA GLU A 114 9.86 8.37 13.05
C GLU A 114 8.71 7.88 13.95
N GLN A 115 7.89 8.80 14.45
CA GLN A 115 6.72 8.50 15.26
C GLN A 115 5.41 8.45 14.46
N ARG A 116 5.50 8.63 13.13
CA ARG A 116 4.34 8.49 12.25
C ARG A 116 4.04 7.04 11.94
N THR A 117 5.02 6.16 12.01
CA THR A 117 4.92 4.76 11.58
C THR A 117 4.82 3.82 12.78
N VAL A 118 3.88 2.88 12.73
CA VAL A 118 3.73 1.85 13.77
C VAL A 118 4.84 0.81 13.66
N ILE A 119 5.26 0.26 14.80
CA ILE A 119 5.99 -1.01 14.86
C ILE A 119 4.97 -2.08 15.17
N ASN A 120 4.58 -2.91 14.20
CA ASN A 120 3.57 -3.94 14.47
C ASN A 120 4.25 -5.29 14.77
N GLU A 121 4.13 -5.79 16.01
CA GLU A 121 4.59 -7.14 16.39
C GLU A 121 3.61 -8.24 15.94
N ALA A 122 3.45 -8.38 14.63
CA ALA A 122 2.43 -9.23 14.02
C ALA A 122 2.69 -10.74 14.20
N ALA A 123 1.63 -11.55 14.15
CA ALA A 123 1.71 -13.01 14.12
C ALA A 123 2.33 -13.53 12.81
N TRP A 124 2.76 -14.80 12.81
CA TRP A 124 3.51 -15.42 11.72
C TRP A 124 2.88 -15.32 10.32
N PRO A 125 1.54 -15.41 10.10
CA PRO A 125 0.98 -15.33 8.75
C PRO A 125 1.18 -13.95 8.16
N TRP A 126 1.02 -12.90 8.97
CA TRP A 126 1.16 -11.52 8.56
C TRP A 126 2.61 -11.13 8.29
N ARG A 127 3.52 -11.59 9.15
CA ARG A 127 4.97 -11.40 8.96
C ARG A 127 5.45 -12.01 7.66
N TRP A 128 4.95 -13.19 7.30
CA TRP A 128 5.30 -13.84 6.04
C TRP A 128 4.65 -13.13 4.85
N LEU A 129 3.35 -12.85 4.93
CA LEU A 129 2.58 -12.19 3.86
C LEU A 129 3.13 -10.81 3.49
N PHE A 130 3.57 -10.04 4.48
CA PHE A 130 4.13 -8.70 4.28
C PHE A 130 5.64 -8.65 4.40
N LEU A 131 6.33 -9.79 4.32
CA LEU A 131 7.79 -9.86 4.27
C LEU A 131 8.47 -9.10 5.43
N ASN A 132 7.99 -9.26 6.66
CA ASN A 132 8.40 -8.52 7.86
C ASN A 132 8.33 -6.97 7.77
N LEU A 133 7.69 -6.41 6.74
CA LEU A 133 7.48 -4.95 6.62
C LEU A 133 6.50 -4.41 7.67
N ASN A 134 5.89 -5.26 8.50
CA ASN A 134 5.24 -4.83 9.75
C ASN A 134 6.19 -4.07 10.69
N LEU A 135 7.51 -4.20 10.50
CA LEU A 135 8.55 -3.39 11.14
C LEU A 135 8.93 -2.18 10.27
N HIS A 136 7.95 -1.47 9.72
CA HIS A 136 8.15 -0.44 8.68
C HIS A 136 9.06 0.70 9.12
N LEU A 137 9.06 1.08 10.40
CA LEU A 137 10.02 2.06 10.93
C LEU A 137 11.47 1.58 10.82
N VAL A 138 11.74 0.29 11.09
CA VAL A 138 13.07 -0.30 10.96
C VAL A 138 13.52 -0.29 9.50
N HIS A 139 12.60 -0.59 8.57
CA HIS A 139 12.89 -0.51 7.14
C HIS A 139 13.18 0.93 6.68
N HIS A 140 12.43 1.92 7.18
CA HIS A 140 12.68 3.32 6.86
C HIS A 140 14.08 3.80 7.28
N ASP A 141 14.55 3.40 8.45
CA ASP A 141 15.88 3.76 8.96
C ASP A 141 16.99 2.92 8.33
N LEU A 142 16.69 1.68 7.92
CA LEU A 142 17.63 0.74 7.33
C LEU A 142 17.13 0.25 5.95
N PRO A 143 17.01 1.13 4.94
CA PRO A 143 16.36 0.80 3.67
C PRO A 143 17.11 -0.26 2.86
N GLY A 144 18.42 -0.41 3.08
CA GLY A 144 19.24 -1.44 2.45
C GLY A 144 19.21 -2.80 3.16
N LEU A 145 18.56 -2.91 4.32
CA LEU A 145 18.48 -4.18 5.05
C LEU A 145 17.47 -5.11 4.36
N PRO A 146 17.85 -6.35 4.02
CA PRO A 146 16.92 -7.31 3.46
C PRO A 146 15.75 -7.56 4.41
N TRP A 147 14.57 -7.76 3.83
CA TRP A 147 13.32 -7.90 4.57
C TRP A 147 13.33 -9.07 5.58
N TYR A 148 14.07 -10.14 5.30
CA TYR A 148 14.22 -11.30 6.20
C TYR A 148 15.13 -11.01 7.41
N ASP A 149 15.96 -9.97 7.36
CA ASP A 149 16.84 -9.55 8.45
C ASP A 149 16.21 -8.51 9.40
N LEU A 150 15.10 -7.88 8.99
CA LEU A 150 14.39 -6.87 9.79
C LEU A 150 14.06 -7.37 11.22
N PRO A 151 13.53 -8.59 11.43
CA PRO A 151 13.22 -9.06 12.77
C PRO A 151 14.45 -9.14 13.67
N ARG A 152 15.60 -9.57 13.11
CA ARG A 152 16.85 -9.66 13.86
C ARG A 152 17.34 -8.28 14.29
N ALA A 153 17.29 -7.29 13.39
CA ALA A 153 17.67 -5.91 13.69
C ALA A 153 16.72 -5.26 14.71
N TYR A 154 15.43 -5.57 14.64
CA TYR A 154 14.44 -5.13 15.61
C TYR A 154 14.69 -5.71 17.00
N HIS A 155 14.75 -7.04 17.12
CA HIS A 155 14.90 -7.72 18.41
C HIS A 155 16.22 -7.38 19.11
N ALA A 156 17.29 -7.11 18.36
CA ALA A 156 18.57 -6.68 18.94
C ALA A 156 18.49 -5.35 19.72
N ARG A 157 17.55 -4.47 19.36
CA ARG A 157 17.41 -3.11 19.93
C ARG A 157 15.95 -2.71 20.14
N ARG A 158 15.10 -3.66 20.54
CA ARG A 158 13.63 -3.51 20.59
C ARG A 158 13.19 -2.24 21.30
N GLU A 159 13.68 -2.02 22.52
CA GLU A 159 13.28 -0.86 23.33
C GLU A 159 13.68 0.48 22.70
N GLN A 160 14.80 0.53 21.97
CA GLN A 160 15.23 1.73 21.25
C GLN A 160 14.29 2.04 20.09
N TRP A 161 13.84 1.00 19.37
CA TRP A 161 12.87 1.15 18.30
C TRP A 161 11.51 1.63 18.81
N LEU A 162 11.02 1.07 19.93
CA LEU A 162 9.76 1.50 20.55
C LEU A 162 9.83 2.94 21.09
N ALA A 163 10.94 3.32 21.72
CA ALA A 163 11.15 4.69 22.16
C ALA A 163 11.17 5.65 20.95
N ARG A 164 11.82 5.24 19.85
CA ARG A 164 11.90 6.03 18.62
C ARG A 164 10.55 6.17 17.91
N SER A 165 9.69 5.15 17.93
CA SER A 165 8.32 5.26 17.40
C SER A 165 7.40 6.11 18.30
N GLY A 166 7.87 6.58 19.46
CA GLY A 166 7.06 7.27 20.45
C GLY A 166 5.99 6.33 21.03
N GLY A 167 6.36 5.06 21.25
CA GLY A 167 5.48 4.02 21.76
C GLY A 167 4.38 3.60 20.78
N PHE A 168 4.51 3.89 19.48
CA PHE A 168 3.55 3.44 18.48
C PHE A 168 3.83 1.98 18.11
N LEU A 169 3.09 1.08 18.76
CA LEU A 169 3.16 -0.37 18.64
C LEU A 169 1.80 -0.93 18.18
#